data_AF-A0A2D6W1Z4-F1
#
_entry.id   AF-A0A2D6W1Z4-F1
#
_cell.length_a   1.000
_cell.length_b   1.000
_cell.length_c   1.000
_cell.angle_alpha   90.00
_cell.angle_beta   90.00
_cell.angle_gamma   90.00
#
_symmetry.space_group_name_H-M   'P 1'
#
loop_
_entity.id
_entity.type
_entity.pdbx_description
1 polymer ?
#
loop_
_entity_poly.entity_id
_entity_poly.type
_entity_poly.pdbx_seq_one_letter_code
_entity_poly.pdbx_strand_id
1 'polypeptide(L)'
;MPTRSDPEQSPGKFDSQNFLKQLTERPGVYRMYDDTGGILYVGKARNLRKRVSSYFRKSGLAPKTEALVGKIAAIEVTITGSETEALLLEQNLIKSLRPPYNILLRDDKSYPYIYLSSHSDYPSLTFRRGRTKKGGGIWFGPFPSSGAVKESLNILQKVFRIRSCSESYFRNRTRPCLQYQINRCTAPCVGFISPEEYQEDIRHA
;
A
#
# COMPACT_ATOMS: atom_id res chain seq x y z
N MET A 1 -57.83 -14.62 -20.49
CA MET A 1 -56.70 -13.75 -20.87
C MET A 1 -55.66 -13.85 -19.78
N PRO A 2 -54.40 -14.22 -20.09
CA PRO A 2 -53.40 -14.50 -19.07
C PRO A 2 -52.84 -13.19 -18.52
N THR A 3 -53.08 -12.93 -17.24
CA THR A 3 -52.41 -11.86 -16.51
C THR A 3 -50.96 -12.28 -16.24
N ARG A 4 -50.04 -11.39 -16.64
CA ARG A 4 -48.59 -11.46 -16.48
C ARG A 4 -48.22 -12.04 -15.11
N SER A 5 -47.57 -13.20 -15.14
CA SER A 5 -46.76 -13.72 -14.05
C SER A 5 -45.64 -12.72 -13.77
N ASP A 6 -45.66 -12.12 -12.57
CA ASP A 6 -44.50 -11.44 -12.02
C ASP A 6 -43.29 -12.38 -12.01
N PRO A 7 -42.08 -11.91 -12.35
CA PRO A 7 -40.91 -12.77 -12.29
C PRO A 7 -40.62 -13.12 -10.82
N GLU A 8 -40.83 -14.39 -10.47
CA GLU A 8 -40.39 -15.01 -9.23
C GLU A 8 -38.93 -14.61 -8.95
N GLN A 9 -38.72 -13.83 -7.89
CA GLN A 9 -37.39 -13.58 -7.35
C GLN A 9 -36.85 -14.92 -6.85
N SER A 10 -35.85 -15.44 -7.55
CA SER A 10 -35.14 -16.66 -7.19
C SER A 10 -34.45 -16.44 -5.84
N PRO A 11 -34.73 -17.25 -4.81
CA PRO A 11 -34.07 -17.11 -3.51
C PRO A 11 -32.60 -17.47 -3.68
N GLY A 12 -31.69 -16.53 -3.38
CA GLY A 12 -30.24 -16.75 -3.37
C GLY A 12 -29.40 -15.89 -4.32
N LYS A 13 -30.00 -15.01 -5.13
CA LYS A 13 -29.23 -14.13 -6.02
C LYS A 13 -28.96 -12.78 -5.35
N PHE A 14 -27.69 -12.42 -5.19
CA PHE A 14 -27.26 -11.12 -4.67
C PHE A 14 -27.99 -9.96 -5.38
N ASP A 15 -28.67 -9.10 -4.61
CA ASP A 15 -29.35 -7.90 -5.14
C ASP A 15 -28.32 -6.81 -5.52
N SER A 16 -27.65 -7.07 -6.63
CA SER A 16 -26.67 -6.14 -7.21
C SER A 16 -27.30 -4.80 -7.55
N GLN A 17 -28.56 -4.73 -7.97
CA GLN A 17 -29.16 -3.46 -8.41
C GLN A 17 -29.32 -2.48 -7.25
N ASN A 18 -29.79 -2.95 -6.09
CA ASN A 18 -29.93 -2.11 -4.91
C ASN A 18 -28.55 -1.74 -4.32
N PHE A 19 -27.65 -2.72 -4.22
CA PHE A 19 -26.29 -2.48 -3.73
C PHE A 19 -25.54 -1.42 -4.55
N LEU A 20 -25.61 -1.48 -5.88
CA LEU A 20 -24.92 -0.53 -6.76
C LEU A 20 -25.41 0.91 -6.60
N LYS A 21 -26.68 1.13 -6.24
CA LYS A 21 -27.24 2.47 -5.99
C LYS A 21 -26.64 3.12 -4.73
N GLN A 22 -26.29 2.31 -3.74
CA GLN A 22 -25.74 2.77 -2.46
C GLN A 22 -24.22 2.98 -2.51
N LEU A 23 -23.54 2.53 -3.57
CA LEU A 23 -22.10 2.67 -3.69
C LEU A 23 -21.64 4.12 -3.84
N THR A 24 -20.54 4.42 -3.18
CA THR A 24 -19.83 5.69 -3.27
C THR A 24 -19.00 5.82 -4.55
N GLU A 25 -18.68 7.06 -4.92
CA GLU A 25 -17.75 7.37 -6.01
C GLU A 25 -16.31 7.57 -5.53
N ARG A 26 -16.07 7.46 -4.22
CA ARG A 26 -14.73 7.57 -3.61
C ARG A 26 -13.83 6.39 -3.99
N PRO A 27 -12.49 6.57 -3.93
CA PRO A 27 -11.55 5.47 -4.09
C PRO A 27 -11.66 4.47 -2.94
N GLY A 28 -11.30 3.23 -3.21
CA GLY A 28 -11.31 2.19 -2.20
C GLY A 28 -11.05 0.79 -2.75
N VAL A 29 -11.25 -0.19 -1.89
CA VAL A 29 -11.09 -1.61 -2.20
C VAL A 29 -12.44 -2.30 -2.03
N TYR A 30 -12.79 -3.20 -2.94
CA TYR A 30 -13.96 -4.06 -2.84
C TYR A 30 -13.54 -5.52 -2.73
N ARG A 31 -14.33 -6.29 -1.98
CA ARG A 31 -14.14 -7.72 -1.74
C ARG A 31 -15.43 -8.43 -2.13
N MET A 32 -15.31 -9.49 -2.92
CA MET A 32 -16.44 -10.30 -3.39
C MET A 32 -16.38 -11.66 -2.71
N TYR A 33 -17.52 -12.13 -2.22
CA TYR A 33 -17.65 -13.35 -1.44
C TYR A 33 -18.66 -14.30 -2.08
N ASP A 34 -18.46 -15.59 -1.87
CA ASP A 34 -19.44 -16.64 -2.18
C ASP A 34 -20.51 -16.77 -1.08
N ASP A 35 -21.46 -17.67 -1.32
CA ASP A 35 -22.58 -18.00 -0.42
C ASP A 35 -22.15 -18.63 0.90
N THR A 36 -20.95 -19.22 0.95
CA THR A 36 -20.34 -19.76 2.18
C THR A 36 -19.57 -18.69 2.98
N GLY A 37 -19.44 -17.47 2.46
CA GLY A 37 -18.61 -16.41 3.03
C GLY A 37 -17.13 -16.49 2.65
N GLY A 38 -16.77 -17.38 1.72
CA GLY A 38 -15.43 -17.50 1.16
C GLY A 38 -15.07 -16.32 0.27
N ILE A 39 -13.83 -15.82 0.38
CA ILE A 39 -13.34 -14.71 -0.46
C ILE A 39 -13.08 -15.21 -1.89
N LEU A 40 -13.73 -14.57 -2.87
CA LEU A 40 -13.56 -14.89 -4.29
C LEU A 40 -12.55 -13.98 -4.98
N TYR A 41 -12.68 -12.67 -4.74
CA TYR A 41 -11.92 -11.65 -5.44
C TYR A 41 -11.76 -10.38 -4.60
N VAL A 42 -10.61 -9.72 -4.75
CA VAL A 42 -10.31 -8.41 -4.19
C VAL A 42 -9.84 -7.49 -5.31
N GLY A 43 -10.35 -6.25 -5.35
CA GLY A 43 -9.88 -5.27 -6.32
C GLY A 43 -9.95 -3.83 -5.81
N LYS A 44 -9.11 -2.96 -6.35
CA LYS A 44 -9.14 -1.51 -6.10
C LYS A 44 -10.00 -0.76 -7.13
N ALA A 45 -10.46 0.42 -6.74
CA ALA A 45 -11.12 1.36 -7.62
C ALA A 45 -10.74 2.81 -7.28
N ARG A 46 -10.57 3.66 -8.30
CA ARG A 46 -10.58 5.12 -8.13
C ARG A 46 -11.99 5.65 -7.87
N ASN A 47 -12.99 4.96 -8.43
CA ASN A 47 -14.42 5.22 -8.25
C ASN A 47 -15.12 3.87 -8.07
N LEU A 48 -15.51 3.56 -6.83
CA LEU A 48 -16.11 2.27 -6.46
C LEU A 48 -17.38 1.98 -7.25
N ARG A 49 -18.31 2.94 -7.34
CA ARG A 49 -19.56 2.79 -8.11
C ARG A 49 -19.28 2.41 -9.56
N LYS A 50 -18.47 3.18 -10.30
CA LYS A 50 -18.17 2.91 -11.70
C LYS A 50 -17.50 1.54 -11.90
N ARG A 51 -16.57 1.18 -11.00
CA ARG A 51 -15.81 -0.07 -11.12
C ARG A 51 -16.69 -1.29 -10.81
N VAL A 52 -17.42 -1.29 -9.71
CA VAL A 52 -18.26 -2.44 -9.32
C VAL A 52 -19.42 -2.61 -10.29
N SER A 53 -20.06 -1.52 -10.76
CA SER A 53 -21.12 -1.60 -11.78
C SER A 53 -20.65 -2.22 -13.10
N SER A 54 -19.35 -2.17 -13.41
CA SER A 54 -18.81 -2.77 -14.65
C SER A 54 -18.92 -4.29 -14.68
N TYR A 55 -18.97 -4.96 -13.52
CA TYR A 55 -19.11 -6.42 -13.42
C TYR A 55 -20.53 -6.91 -13.73
N PHE A 56 -21.53 -6.05 -13.56
CA PHE A 56 -22.95 -6.42 -13.71
C PHE A 56 -23.56 -5.94 -15.03
N ARG A 57 -22.73 -5.69 -16.05
CA ARG A 57 -23.20 -5.35 -17.40
C ARG A 57 -23.81 -6.57 -18.08
N LYS A 58 -24.83 -6.35 -18.93
CA LYS A 58 -25.56 -7.43 -19.61
C LYS A 58 -24.75 -8.16 -20.70
N SER A 59 -23.71 -7.54 -21.22
CA SER A 59 -22.89 -8.09 -22.31
C SER A 59 -21.45 -7.56 -22.27
N GLY A 60 -20.54 -8.26 -22.95
CA GLY A 60 -19.14 -7.86 -23.11
C GLY A 60 -18.23 -8.20 -21.93
N LEU A 61 -18.64 -9.14 -21.08
CA LEU A 61 -17.80 -9.66 -20.00
C LEU A 61 -16.90 -10.78 -20.52
N ALA A 62 -15.67 -10.85 -20.00
CA ALA A 62 -14.80 -11.99 -20.28
C ALA A 62 -15.35 -13.25 -19.56
N PRO A 63 -15.18 -14.47 -20.09
CA PRO A 63 -15.73 -15.69 -19.49
C PRO A 63 -15.34 -15.90 -18.01
N LYS A 64 -14.10 -15.55 -17.64
CA LYS A 64 -13.65 -15.61 -16.23
C LYS A 64 -14.43 -14.65 -15.32
N THR A 65 -14.79 -13.48 -15.84
CA THR A 65 -15.56 -12.47 -15.11
C THR A 65 -17.02 -12.90 -14.95
N GLU A 66 -17.62 -13.50 -15.98
CA GLU A 66 -18.97 -14.06 -15.89
C GLU A 66 -19.05 -15.18 -14.84
N ALA A 67 -18.07 -16.09 -14.85
CA ALA A 67 -17.96 -17.15 -13.87
C ALA A 67 -17.75 -16.64 -12.43
N LEU A 68 -17.02 -15.52 -12.25
CA LEU A 68 -16.91 -14.85 -10.96
C LEU A 68 -18.26 -14.28 -10.53
N VAL A 69 -18.91 -13.50 -11.39
CA VAL A 69 -20.17 -12.79 -11.09
C VAL A 69 -21.29 -13.76 -10.72
N GLY A 70 -21.36 -14.92 -11.37
CA GLY A 70 -22.33 -15.96 -11.06
C GLY A 70 -22.20 -16.56 -9.65
N LYS A 71 -21.05 -16.41 -8.99
CA LYS A 71 -20.79 -16.93 -7.64
C LYS A 71 -20.88 -15.87 -6.54
N ILE A 72 -21.07 -14.60 -6.88
CA ILE A 72 -21.10 -13.52 -5.89
C ILE A 72 -22.39 -13.62 -5.07
N ALA A 73 -22.26 -13.85 -3.77
CA ALA A 73 -23.35 -13.74 -2.81
C ALA A 73 -23.29 -12.43 -2.00
N ALA A 74 -22.10 -11.86 -1.81
CA ALA A 74 -21.93 -10.60 -1.09
C ALA A 74 -20.74 -9.78 -1.62
N ILE A 75 -20.84 -8.45 -1.48
CA ILE A 75 -19.76 -7.51 -1.77
C ILE A 75 -19.58 -6.57 -0.59
N GLU A 76 -18.35 -6.44 -0.12
CA GLU A 76 -17.96 -5.44 0.87
C GLU A 76 -17.04 -4.39 0.26
N VAL A 77 -17.14 -3.16 0.75
CA VAL A 77 -16.27 -2.06 0.31
C VAL A 77 -15.59 -1.38 1.49
N THR A 78 -14.31 -1.07 1.33
CA THR A 78 -13.54 -0.26 2.25
C THR A 78 -13.09 0.99 1.51
N ILE A 79 -13.53 2.15 2.02
CA ILE A 79 -13.24 3.44 1.39
C ILE A 79 -11.89 3.94 1.90
N THR A 80 -11.06 4.45 1.00
CA THR A 80 -9.73 4.98 1.33
C THR A 80 -9.67 6.48 1.05
N GLY A 81 -8.69 7.16 1.65
CA GLY A 81 -8.44 8.59 1.44
C GLY A 81 -7.77 8.90 0.10
N SER A 82 -7.07 7.92 -0.49
CA SER A 82 -6.40 8.08 -1.79
C SER A 82 -6.39 6.80 -2.63
N GLU A 83 -6.06 6.94 -3.92
CA GLU A 83 -5.81 5.78 -4.79
C GLU A 83 -4.59 4.97 -4.35
N THR A 84 -3.54 5.65 -3.87
CA THR A 84 -2.32 5.00 -3.36
C THR A 84 -2.63 4.11 -2.16
N GLU A 85 -3.48 4.60 -1.25
CA GLU A 85 -3.95 3.82 -0.11
C GLU A 85 -4.81 2.63 -0.54
N ALA A 86 -5.71 2.80 -1.52
CA ALA A 86 -6.47 1.69 -2.09
C ALA A 86 -5.55 0.63 -2.71
N LEU A 87 -4.51 1.04 -3.42
CA LEU A 87 -3.51 0.16 -4.02
C LEU A 87 -2.73 -0.62 -2.94
N LEU A 88 -2.35 0.03 -1.83
CA LEU A 88 -1.65 -0.63 -0.73
C LEU A 88 -2.56 -1.62 -0.01
N LEU A 89 -3.80 -1.21 0.29
CA LEU A 89 -4.79 -2.05 0.97
C LEU A 89 -5.17 -3.27 0.12
N GLU A 90 -5.41 -3.09 -1.18
CA GLU A 90 -5.71 -4.18 -2.12
C GLU A 90 -4.59 -5.22 -2.13
N GLN A 91 -3.34 -4.79 -2.32
CA GLN A 91 -2.21 -5.72 -2.35
C GLN A 91 -2.06 -6.47 -1.01
N ASN A 92 -2.28 -5.79 0.13
CA ASN A 92 -2.24 -6.42 1.45
C ASN A 92 -3.32 -7.49 1.59
N LEU A 93 -4.54 -7.20 1.15
CA LEU A 93 -5.67 -8.13 1.18
C LEU A 93 -5.46 -9.30 0.24
N ILE A 94 -4.95 -9.09 -0.98
CA ILE A 94 -4.64 -10.18 -1.91
C ILE A 94 -3.55 -11.10 -1.34
N LYS A 95 -2.49 -10.55 -0.73
CA LYS A 95 -1.40 -11.33 -0.13
C LYS A 95 -1.86 -12.15 1.08
N SER A 96 -2.73 -11.58 1.92
CA SER A 96 -3.22 -12.24 3.14
C SER A 96 -4.33 -13.25 2.88
N LEU A 97 -5.29 -12.91 2.02
CA LEU A 97 -6.49 -13.71 1.77
C LEU A 97 -6.35 -14.70 0.61
N ARG A 98 -5.38 -14.47 -0.29
CA ARG A 98 -5.12 -15.28 -1.50
C ARG A 98 -6.38 -15.69 -2.27
N PRO A 99 -7.21 -14.72 -2.73
CA PRO A 99 -8.47 -15.05 -3.38
C PRO A 99 -8.26 -15.83 -4.69
N PRO A 100 -9.12 -16.81 -5.00
CA PRO A 100 -8.93 -17.73 -6.12
C PRO A 100 -9.01 -17.05 -7.49
N TYR A 101 -9.79 -15.97 -7.64
CA TYR A 101 -9.92 -15.27 -8.93
C TYR A 101 -8.83 -14.21 -9.16
N ASN A 102 -8.09 -13.80 -8.13
CA ASN A 102 -6.97 -12.87 -8.27
C ASN A 102 -5.74 -13.57 -8.88
N ILE A 103 -5.10 -12.91 -9.85
CA ILE A 103 -3.80 -13.36 -10.34
C ILE A 103 -2.75 -12.97 -9.29
N LEU A 104 -2.19 -13.98 -8.62
CA LEU A 104 -1.08 -13.78 -7.70
C LEU A 104 0.20 -13.63 -8.51
N LEU A 105 0.59 -12.37 -8.78
CA LEU A 105 1.92 -12.08 -9.30
C LEU A 105 2.95 -12.40 -8.21
N ARG A 106 3.90 -13.29 -8.53
CA ARG A 106 4.90 -13.85 -7.60
C ARG A 106 5.95 -12.86 -7.07
N ASP A 107 5.76 -11.55 -7.20
CA ASP A 107 6.66 -10.59 -6.54
C ASP A 107 6.33 -10.54 -5.04
N ASP A 108 6.89 -11.51 -4.33
CA ASP A 108 6.83 -11.75 -2.90
C ASP A 108 7.70 -10.76 -2.09
N LYS A 109 8.20 -9.71 -2.73
CA LYS A 109 8.92 -8.65 -2.02
C LYS A 109 8.02 -8.02 -0.95
N SER A 110 8.59 -7.94 0.25
CA SER A 110 8.04 -7.18 1.35
C SER A 110 7.93 -5.70 0.99
N TYR A 111 6.92 -5.03 1.54
CA TYR A 111 6.68 -3.62 1.27
C TYR A 111 7.90 -2.76 1.62
N PRO A 112 8.17 -1.72 0.82
CA PRO A 112 9.25 -0.80 1.07
C PRO A 112 8.86 0.24 2.14
N TYR A 113 9.81 0.56 3.02
CA TYR A 113 9.69 1.52 4.10
C TYR A 113 10.92 2.41 4.17
N ILE A 114 10.76 3.58 4.79
CA ILE A 114 11.86 4.37 5.33
C ILE A 114 11.99 4.02 6.81
N TYR A 115 13.20 3.72 7.25
CA TYR A 115 13.51 3.39 8.64
C TYR A 115 14.50 4.41 9.20
N LEU A 116 14.11 5.05 10.29
CA LEU A 116 14.97 5.88 11.12
C LEU A 116 15.50 5.03 12.27
N SER A 117 16.82 4.88 12.37
CA SER A 117 17.44 4.08 13.41
C SER A 117 17.31 4.73 14.80
N SER A 118 17.28 3.90 15.85
CA SER A 118 17.13 4.33 17.24
C SER A 118 18.44 4.74 17.91
N HIS A 119 19.43 5.18 17.13
CA HIS A 119 20.72 5.61 17.70
C HIS A 119 20.52 6.96 18.40
N SER A 120 21.06 7.13 19.62
CA SER A 120 20.84 8.33 20.44
C SER A 120 21.40 9.58 19.77
N ASP A 121 22.64 9.52 19.30
CA ASP A 121 23.35 10.75 18.91
C ASP A 121 23.14 11.07 17.43
N TYR A 122 23.31 10.06 16.57
CA TYR A 122 23.24 10.22 15.12
C TYR A 122 22.33 9.15 14.50
N PRO A 123 21.00 9.28 14.56
CA PRO A 123 20.11 8.34 13.89
C PRO A 123 20.31 8.35 12.37
N SER A 124 20.06 7.21 11.73
CA SER A 124 20.28 7.01 10.28
C SER A 124 18.96 6.73 9.57
N LEU A 125 18.77 7.38 8.42
CA LEU A 125 17.58 7.23 7.58
C LEU A 125 17.88 6.29 6.41
N THR A 126 17.21 5.14 6.38
CA THR A 126 17.54 4.04 5.46
C THR A 126 16.32 3.42 4.79
N PHE A 127 16.51 2.90 3.57
CA PHE A 127 15.52 2.07 2.88
C PHE A 127 15.52 0.66 3.46
N ARG A 128 14.36 0.14 3.85
CA ARG A 128 14.18 -1.25 4.30
C ARG A 128 12.95 -1.88 3.68
N ARG A 129 12.99 -3.20 3.50
CA ARG A 129 11.83 -4.01 3.10
C ARG A 129 11.40 -4.90 4.25
N GLY A 130 10.10 -4.92 4.52
CA GLY A 130 9.54 -5.68 5.63
C GLY A 130 9.81 -5.00 6.97
N ARG A 131 8.74 -4.79 7.74
CA ARG A 131 8.83 -4.17 9.05
C ARG A 131 9.27 -5.24 10.06
N THR A 132 10.48 -5.11 10.59
CA THR A 132 10.94 -6.00 11.67
C THR A 132 10.44 -5.46 13.00
N LYS A 133 9.82 -6.32 13.84
CA LYS A 133 9.47 -5.95 15.22
C LYS A 133 10.71 -5.74 16.12
N LYS A 134 11.88 -6.20 15.66
CA LYS A 134 13.16 -6.05 16.35
C LYS A 134 13.82 -4.73 15.93
N GLY A 135 14.23 -3.93 16.92
CA GLY A 135 14.89 -2.61 16.75
C GLY A 135 13.92 -1.47 17.05
N GLY A 136 14.21 -0.66 18.08
CA GLY A 136 13.35 0.43 18.58
C GLY A 136 13.30 1.68 17.68
N GLY A 137 13.55 1.55 16.37
CA GLY A 137 13.52 2.67 15.43
C GLY A 137 12.14 2.94 14.85
N ILE A 138 12.02 4.07 14.16
CA ILE A 138 10.76 4.55 13.59
C ILE A 138 10.64 4.09 12.14
N TRP A 139 9.46 3.59 11.76
CA TRP A 139 9.16 3.11 10.42
C TRP A 139 8.13 4.02 9.76
N PHE A 140 8.46 4.56 8.59
CA PHE A 140 7.54 5.34 7.75
C PHE A 140 7.15 4.54 6.52
N GLY A 141 5.87 4.55 6.17
CA GLY A 141 5.28 3.78 5.07
C GLY A 141 4.12 2.88 5.54
N PRO A 142 3.72 1.86 4.76
CA PRO A 142 4.39 1.33 3.56
C PRO A 142 4.31 2.26 2.34
N PHE A 143 5.33 2.21 1.48
CA PHE A 143 5.34 2.95 0.22
C PHE A 143 4.88 2.06 -0.96
N PRO A 144 4.29 2.64 -2.02
CA PRO A 144 3.77 1.88 -3.16
C PRO A 144 4.87 1.20 -3.99
N SER A 145 6.10 1.73 -3.99
CA SER A 145 7.23 1.16 -4.72
C SER A 145 8.57 1.54 -4.09
N SER A 146 9.64 0.82 -4.45
CA SER A 146 11.00 1.22 -4.08
C SER A 146 11.42 2.55 -4.70
N GLY A 147 10.87 2.90 -5.86
CA GLY A 147 11.12 4.20 -6.50
C GLY A 147 10.64 5.34 -5.61
N ALA A 148 9.40 5.22 -5.11
CA ALA A 148 8.82 6.22 -4.21
C ALA A 148 9.67 6.43 -2.95
N VAL A 149 10.18 5.34 -2.33
CA VAL A 149 11.07 5.49 -1.17
C VAL A 149 12.38 6.19 -1.54
N LYS A 150 13.02 5.79 -2.65
CA LYS A 150 14.29 6.40 -3.07
C LYS A 150 14.14 7.89 -3.36
N GLU A 151 13.03 8.29 -3.96
CA GLU A 151 12.71 9.69 -4.21
C GLU A 151 12.51 10.47 -2.91
N SER A 152 11.71 9.96 -1.98
CA SER A 152 11.53 10.57 -0.65
C SER A 152 12.86 10.69 0.10
N LEU A 153 13.68 9.63 0.14
CA LEU A 153 15.00 9.67 0.77
C LEU A 153 15.93 10.70 0.13
N ASN A 154 15.91 10.83 -1.19
CA ASN A 154 16.73 11.79 -1.91
C ASN A 154 16.34 13.24 -1.55
N ILE A 155 15.05 13.52 -1.41
CA ILE A 155 14.56 14.83 -0.97
C ILE A 155 15.01 15.10 0.47
N LEU A 156 14.76 14.17 1.38
CA LEU A 156 15.14 14.30 2.80
C LEU A 156 16.65 14.53 2.97
N GLN A 157 17.49 13.83 2.20
CA GLN A 157 18.93 14.01 2.22
C GLN A 157 19.40 15.36 1.67
N LYS A 158 18.72 15.91 0.66
CA LYS A 158 19.07 17.22 0.09
C LYS A 158 18.71 18.37 1.03
N VAL A 159 17.60 18.22 1.77
CA VAL A 159 17.06 19.27 2.65
C VAL A 159 17.71 19.19 4.03
N PHE A 160 17.66 18.04 4.68
CA PHE A 160 18.05 17.86 6.08
C PHE A 160 19.44 17.24 6.26
N ARG A 161 20.08 16.77 5.17
CA ARG A 161 21.45 16.22 5.20
C ARG A 161 21.66 15.13 6.25
N ILE A 162 20.62 14.31 6.46
CA ILE A 162 20.61 13.17 7.38
C ILE A 162 21.44 12.00 6.79
N ARG A 163 22.11 11.24 7.65
CA ARG A 163 22.99 10.15 7.23
C ARG A 163 22.15 8.94 6.82
N SER A 164 22.63 8.21 5.80
CA SER A 164 22.04 6.94 5.37
C SER A 164 23.02 5.78 5.37
N CYS A 165 24.23 5.98 5.90
CA CYS A 165 25.23 4.93 5.99
C CYS A 165 24.87 3.91 7.06
N SER A 166 25.24 2.63 6.84
CA SER A 166 25.12 1.61 7.87
C SER A 166 26.05 1.89 9.05
N GLU A 167 25.73 1.37 10.23
CA GLU A 167 26.54 1.54 11.45
C GLU A 167 28.01 1.12 11.29
N SER A 168 28.28 0.03 10.56
CA SER A 168 29.67 -0.41 10.31
C SER A 168 30.48 0.66 9.57
N TYR A 169 29.91 1.24 8.50
CA TYR A 169 30.55 2.37 7.83
C TYR A 169 30.64 3.60 8.71
N PHE A 170 29.63 3.91 9.52
CA PHE A 170 29.66 5.10 10.38
C PHE A 170 30.83 5.06 11.38
N ARG A 171 31.01 3.93 12.07
CA ARG A 171 32.03 3.79 13.12
C ARG A 171 33.47 3.74 12.63
N ASN A 172 33.69 3.25 11.41
CA ASN A 172 35.03 2.98 10.88
C ASN A 172 35.55 4.05 9.91
N ARG A 173 34.85 5.17 9.74
CA ARG A 173 35.23 6.22 8.79
C ARG A 173 36.22 7.20 9.42
N THR A 174 37.34 7.40 8.74
CA THR A 174 38.35 8.42 9.09
C THR A 174 38.30 9.66 8.19
N ARG A 175 37.56 9.60 7.09
CA ARG A 175 37.41 10.70 6.11
C ARG A 175 35.94 10.83 5.67
N PRO A 176 35.48 12.05 5.37
CA PRO A 176 34.11 12.27 4.90
C PRO A 176 33.87 11.53 3.58
N CYS A 177 32.65 11.00 3.41
CA CYS A 177 32.28 10.24 2.22
C CYS A 177 31.69 11.14 1.12
N LEU A 178 31.42 10.55 -0.04
CA LEU A 178 30.81 11.25 -1.18
C LEU A 178 29.51 11.99 -0.81
N GLN A 179 28.69 11.44 0.10
CA GLN A 179 27.44 12.08 0.50
C GLN A 179 27.67 13.47 1.14
N TYR A 180 28.76 13.64 1.88
CA TYR A 180 29.14 14.95 2.39
C TYR A 180 29.59 15.88 1.25
N GLN A 181 30.45 15.39 0.36
CA GLN A 181 30.98 16.18 -0.76
C GLN A 181 29.89 16.71 -1.71
N ILE A 182 28.78 15.97 -1.85
CA ILE A 182 27.63 16.38 -2.65
C ILE A 182 26.52 17.07 -1.83
N ASN A 183 26.82 17.52 -0.61
CA ASN A 183 25.93 18.24 0.29
C ASN A 183 24.63 17.48 0.66
N ARG A 184 24.73 16.17 0.88
CA ARG A 184 23.63 15.28 1.30
C ARG A 184 23.78 14.70 2.71
N CYS A 185 24.89 15.00 3.38
CA CYS A 185 25.19 14.55 4.73
C CYS A 185 26.06 15.60 5.43
N THR A 186 25.86 15.84 6.72
CA THR A 186 26.69 16.72 7.56
C THR A 186 27.96 16.05 8.10
N ALA A 187 28.27 14.83 7.64
CA ALA A 187 29.43 14.04 8.05
C ALA A 187 29.64 13.84 9.57
N PRO A 188 28.60 13.43 10.33
CA PRO A 188 28.76 13.13 11.76
C PRO A 188 29.77 12.03 12.06
N CYS A 189 30.06 11.14 11.09
CA CYS A 189 31.03 10.05 11.27
C CYS A 189 32.49 10.51 11.44
N VAL A 190 32.79 11.78 11.14
CA VAL A 190 34.12 12.38 11.36
C VAL A 190 34.04 13.63 12.26
N GLY A 191 32.92 13.83 12.96
CA GLY A 191 32.77 14.91 13.94
C GLY A 191 32.60 16.32 13.34
N PHE A 192 32.12 16.43 12.10
CA PHE A 192 31.91 17.75 11.45
C PHE A 192 30.63 18.47 11.89
N ILE A 193 29.78 17.81 12.68
CA ILE A 193 28.57 18.35 13.29
C ILE A 193 28.45 17.78 14.71
N SER A 194 27.94 18.56 15.64
CA SER A 194 27.69 18.13 17.01
C SER A 194 26.45 17.20 17.08
N PRO A 195 26.35 16.33 18.10
CA PRO A 195 25.12 15.55 18.33
C PRO A 195 23.88 16.45 18.46
N GLU A 196 24.00 17.60 19.12
CA GLU A 196 22.90 18.50 19.42
C GLU A 196 22.33 19.15 18.14
N GLU A 197 23.20 19.67 17.28
CA GLU A 197 22.82 20.24 15.98
C GLU A 197 22.22 19.16 15.07
N TYR A 198 22.80 17.97 15.08
CA TYR A 198 22.28 16.85 14.29
C TYR A 198 20.86 16.44 14.71
N GLN A 199 20.58 16.46 16.01
CA GLN A 199 19.23 16.17 16.51
C GLN A 199 18.24 17.28 16.14
N GLU A 200 18.67 18.53 16.01
CA GLU A 200 17.84 19.60 15.49
C GLU A 200 17.46 19.36 14.02
N ASP A 201 18.43 18.98 13.17
CA ASP A 201 18.17 18.58 11.78
C ASP A 201 17.15 17.43 11.69
N ILE A 202 17.22 16.47 12.62
CA ILE A 202 16.27 15.34 12.69
C ILE A 202 14.87 15.80 13.14
N ARG A 203 14.77 16.73 14.08
CA ARG A 203 13.47 17.27 14.54
C ARG A 203 12.76 18.09 13.47
N HIS A 204 13.50 18.72 12.57
CA HIS A 204 12.94 19.48 11.46
C HIS A 204 12.51 18.61 10.26
N ALA A 205 12.94 17.35 10.20
CA ALA A 205 12.71 16.42 9.11
C ALA A 205 11.38 15.66 9.19
#